data_AF-A0A933DE23-F1
#
_entry.id   AF-A0A933DE23-F1
#
_cell.length_a   1.000
_cell.length_b   1.000
_cell.length_c   1.000
_cell.angle_alpha   90.00
_cell.angle_beta   90.00
_cell.angle_gamma   90.00
#
_symmetry.space_group_name_H-M   'P 1'
#
loop_
_entity.id
_entity.type
_entity.pdbx_description
1 polymer ?
#
loop_
_entity_poly.entity_id
_entity_poly.type
_entity_poly.pdbx_seq_one_letter_code
_entity_poly.pdbx_strand_id
1 'polypeptide(L)' 'MGAHPKRKISSHRQGKRRAHFKLNSPHPIRCRHCGAPKLSHYRCPECGKI' A
#
# COMPACT_ATOMS: atom_id res chain seq x y z
N MET A 1 -8.78 16.69 32.50
CA MET A 1 -8.34 17.79 31.62
C MET A 1 -7.28 17.25 30.67
N GLY A 2 -7.62 16.96 29.41
CA GLY A 2 -6.71 16.34 28.43
C GLY A 2 -6.11 17.35 27.45
N ALA A 3 -5.07 16.96 26.73
CA ALA A 3 -4.52 17.79 25.66
C ALA A 3 -5.52 17.87 24.49
N HIS A 4 -6.02 19.07 24.23
CA HIS A 4 -6.90 19.35 23.10
C HIS A 4 -6.20 20.25 22.08
N PRO A 5 -6.48 20.07 20.77
CA PRO A 5 -5.96 20.97 19.75
C PRO A 5 -6.51 22.38 19.98
N LYS A 6 -5.61 23.37 20.10
CA LYS A 6 -5.98 24.77 20.34
C LYS A 6 -6.80 25.40 19.20
N ARG A 7 -6.59 24.94 17.95
CA ARG A 7 -7.24 25.46 16.74
C ARG A 7 -7.44 24.36 15.70
N LYS A 8 -8.37 24.58 14.77
CA LYS A 8 -8.54 23.75 13.56
C LYS A 8 -7.27 23.79 12.71
N ILE A 9 -6.87 22.63 12.19
CA ILE A 9 -5.78 22.51 11.23
C ILE A 9 -6.27 23.05 9.87
N SER A 10 -5.51 23.94 9.25
CA SER A 10 -5.85 24.48 7.92
C SER A 10 -5.81 23.40 6.84
N SER A 11 -6.60 23.57 5.77
CA SER A 11 -6.63 22.66 4.62
C SER A 11 -5.23 22.38 4.06
N HIS A 12 -4.41 23.43 3.92
CA HIS A 12 -3.01 23.32 3.49
C HIS A 12 -2.16 22.42 4.40
N ARG A 13 -2.25 22.61 5.72
CA ARG A 13 -1.49 21.81 6.69
C ARG A 13 -1.97 20.36 6.72
N GLN A 14 -3.27 20.13 6.60
CA GLN A 14 -3.84 18.79 6.50
C GLN A 14 -3.38 18.08 5.21
N GLY A 15 -3.39 18.79 4.07
CA GLY A 15 -2.92 18.28 2.78
C GLY A 15 -1.44 17.92 2.81
N LYS A 16 -0.59 18.82 3.30
CA LYS A 16 0.85 18.55 3.50
C LYS A 16 1.11 17.32 4.36
N ARG A 17 0.38 17.17 5.48
CA ARG A 17 0.50 15.99 6.34
C ARG A 17 0.13 14.69 5.60
N ARG A 18 -0.88 14.72 4.73
CA ARG A 18 -1.34 13.54 3.96
C ARG A 18 -0.51 13.25 2.70
N ALA A 19 0.41 14.14 2.30
CA ALA A 19 1.19 13.98 1.07
C ALA A 19 2.04 12.71 1.04
N HIS A 20 2.37 12.14 2.21
CA HIS A 20 3.14 10.90 2.32
C HIS A 20 2.27 9.63 2.34
N PHE A 21 0.95 9.75 2.40
CA PHE A 21 0.02 8.61 2.49
C PHE A 21 -0.32 8.02 1.12
N LYS A 22 0.69 7.86 0.27
CA LYS A 22 0.54 7.18 -1.02
C LYS A 22 0.81 5.68 -0.85
N LEU A 23 -0.08 4.85 -1.39
CA LEU A 23 0.12 3.41 -1.47
C LEU A 23 0.99 3.11 -2.69
N ASN A 24 1.96 2.21 -2.53
CA ASN A 24 2.74 1.69 -3.66
C ASN A 24 2.02 0.46 -4.22
N SER A 25 1.89 0.39 -5.55
CA SER A 25 1.36 -0.81 -6.20
C SER A 25 2.32 -1.98 -5.98
N PRO A 26 1.82 -3.20 -5.71
CA PRO A 26 2.67 -4.39 -5.75
C PRO A 26 3.21 -4.61 -7.17
N HIS A 27 4.39 -5.22 -7.26
CA HIS A 27 5.03 -5.62 -8.51
C HIS A 27 4.82 -7.12 -8.75
N PRO A 28 3.76 -7.54 -9.47
CA PRO A 28 3.54 -8.94 -9.77
C PRO A 28 4.51 -9.43 -10.85
N ILE A 29 5.02 -10.65 -10.66
CA ILE A 29 5.83 -11.40 -11.63
C ILE A 29 4.95 -12.49 -12.24
N ARG A 30 5.19 -12.86 -13.51
CA ARG A 30 4.49 -13.99 -14.13
C ARG A 30 4.94 -15.33 -13.53
N CYS A 31 3.98 -16.18 -13.17
CA CYS A 31 4.26 -17.56 -12.77
C CYS A 31 4.78 -18.36 -13.98
N ARG A 32 5.84 -19.15 -13.79
CA ARG A 32 6.43 -19.99 -14.84
C ARG A 32 5.54 -21.15 -15.28
N HIS A 33 4.60 -21.58 -14.42
CA HIS A 33 3.78 -22.76 -14.67
C HIS A 33 2.42 -22.44 -15.28
N CYS A 34 1.73 -21.41 -14.79
CA CYS A 34 0.38 -21.06 -15.26
C CYS A 34 0.29 -19.68 -15.93
N GLY A 35 1.37 -18.90 -15.95
CA GLY A 35 1.37 -17.55 -16.53
C GLY A 35 0.65 -16.47 -15.69
N ALA A 36 -0.08 -16.86 -14.64
CA ALA A 36 -0.79 -15.92 -13.76
C ALA A 36 0.17 -14.99 -12.99
N PRO A 37 -0.26 -13.76 -12.66
CA PRO A 37 0.53 -12.85 -11.83
C PRO A 37 0.65 -13.39 -10.39
N LYS A 38 1.86 -13.36 -9.85
CA LYS A 38 2.16 -13.73 -8.46
C LYS A 38 3.14 -12.75 -7.83
N LEU A 39 3.17 -12.69 -6.50
CA LEU A 39 4.20 -11.94 -5.78
C LEU A 39 5.55 -12.68 -5.82
N SER A 40 6.64 -11.91 -5.84
CA SER A 40 8.00 -12.48 -5.75
C SER A 40 8.19 -13.21 -4.42
N HIS A 41 8.85 -14.37 -4.45
CA HIS A 41 9.08 -15.23 -3.27
C HIS A 41 7.82 -15.82 -2.60
N TYR A 42 6.63 -15.63 -3.19
CA TYR A 42 5.41 -16.31 -2.77
C TYR A 42 5.03 -17.44 -3.74
N ARG A 43 4.34 -18.44 -3.19
CA ARG A 43 3.67 -19.49 -3.96
C ARG A 43 2.56 -18.86 -4.80
N CYS A 44 2.41 -19.30 -6.04
CA CYS A 44 1.33 -18.82 -6.90
C CYS A 44 -0.03 -19.20 -6.30
N PRO A 45 -0.98 -18.25 -6.15
CA PRO A 45 -2.30 -18.54 -5.57
C PRO A 45 -3.14 -19.46 -6.47
N GLU A 46 -2.93 -19.41 -7.78
CA GLU A 46 -3.70 -20.21 -8.75
C GLU A 46 -3.24 -21.67 -8.83
N CYS A 47 -1.93 -21.90 -9.00
CA CYS A 47 -1.42 -23.24 -9.28
C CYS A 47 -0.71 -23.91 -8.10
N GLY A 48 -0.50 -23.19 -6.99
CA GLY A 48 0.20 -23.74 -5.84
C GLY A 48 1.62 -24.19 -6.18
N LYS A 49 2.30 -23.60 -7.15
CA LYS A 49 3.74 -23.82 -7.39
C LYS A 49 4.52 -22.54 -7.13
N ILE A 50 5.78 -22.68 -6.74
CA ILE A 50 6.71 -21.55 -6.61
C ILE A 50 7.05 -21.00 -7.98
#